data_AF-A0A2V7LAD7-F1
#
_entry.id   AF-A0A2V7LAD7-F1
#
_cell.length_a   1.000
_cell.length_b   1.000
_cell.length_c   1.000
_cell.angle_alpha   90.00
_cell.angle_beta   90.00
_cell.angle_gamma   90.00
#
_symmetry.space_group_name_H-M   'P 1'
#
loop_
_entity.id
_entity.type
_entity.pdbx_description
1 polymer ?
#
loop_
_entity_poly.entity_id
_entity_poly.type
_entity_poly.pdbx_seq_one_letter_code
_entity_poly.pdbx_strand_id
1 'polypeptide(L)'
;MARLFWMTLMVAFAGALLLGASWAAAFYTLGDLLGAPPPQMGTQTTDLLWQGAPELPGHPRVWRFAFGPTLIPGAPTVRIYISPLGQLVRTEPADLAERVKLMERGY
;
A
#
# COMPACT_ATOMS: atom_id res chain seq x y z
N MET A 1 -22.27 7.58 33.15
CA MET A 1 -20.88 7.15 32.86
C MET A 1 -20.83 5.98 31.88
N ALA A 2 -21.46 4.83 32.16
CA ALA A 2 -21.37 3.62 31.32
C ALA A 2 -21.83 3.80 29.86
N ARG A 3 -22.87 4.61 29.60
CA ARG A 3 -23.37 4.86 28.23
C ARG A 3 -22.35 5.59 27.35
N LEU A 4 -21.66 6.59 27.90
CA LEU A 4 -20.62 7.34 27.16
C LEU A 4 -19.43 6.44 26.85
N PHE A 5 -19.02 5.61 27.82
CA PHE A 5 -17.96 4.62 27.62
C PHE A 5 -18.29 3.65 26.48
N TRP A 6 -19.49 3.07 26.48
CA TRP A 6 -19.93 2.18 25.40
C TRP A 6 -19.98 2.88 24.04
N MET A 7 -20.45 4.13 23.98
CA MET A 7 -20.46 4.90 22.74
C MET A 7 -19.02 5.13 22.22
N THR A 8 -18.09 5.51 23.09
CA THR A 8 -16.68 5.66 22.72
C THR A 8 -16.08 4.35 22.22
N LEU A 9 -16.39 3.23 22.88
CA LEU A 9 -15.92 1.91 22.45
C LEU A 9 -16.45 1.53 21.07
N MET A 10 -17.75 1.75 20.81
CA MET A 10 -18.33 1.48 19.50
C MET A 10 -17.72 2.36 18.40
N VAL A 11 -17.48 3.64 18.69
CA VAL A 11 -16.83 4.56 17.74
C VAL A 11 -15.39 4.12 17.46
N ALA A 12 -14.63 3.74 18.48
CA ALA A 12 -13.27 3.22 18.32
C ALA A 12 -13.26 1.92 17.50
N PHE A 13 -14.20 1.02 17.77
CA PHE A 13 -14.34 -0.23 17.03
C PHE A 13 -14.70 -0.01 15.56
N ALA A 14 -15.67 0.88 15.29
CA ALA A 14 -16.01 1.26 13.92
C ALA A 14 -14.82 1.90 13.19
N GLY A 15 -14.05 2.75 13.87
CA GLY A 15 -12.82 3.34 13.33
C GLY A 15 -11.77 2.27 12.98
N ALA A 16 -11.56 1.28 13.86
CA ALA A 16 -10.65 0.18 13.61
C ALA A 16 -11.08 -0.68 12.40
N LEU A 17 -12.38 -0.97 12.27
CA LEU A 17 -12.92 -1.69 11.12
C LEU A 17 -12.72 -0.93 9.80
N LEU A 18 -12.98 0.38 9.79
CA LEU A 18 -12.77 1.21 8.60
C LEU A 18 -11.30 1.27 8.20
N LEU A 19 -10.39 1.37 9.17
CA LEU A 19 -8.95 1.35 8.93
C LEU A 19 -8.50 -0.01 8.37
N GLY A 20 -9.01 -1.11 8.93
CA GLY A 20 -8.75 -2.46 8.44
C GLY A 20 -9.27 -2.68 7.01
N ALA A 21 -10.49 -2.23 6.72
CA ALA A 21 -11.06 -2.29 5.38
C ALA A 21 -10.25 -1.45 4.37
N SER A 22 -9.79 -0.26 4.78
CA SER A 22 -8.93 0.59 3.97
C SER A 22 -7.59 -0.08 3.63
N TRP A 23 -6.96 -0.70 4.63
CA TRP A 23 -5.73 -1.45 4.43
C TRP A 23 -5.94 -2.65 3.50
N ALA A 24 -7.02 -3.40 3.69
CA ALA A 24 -7.35 -4.56 2.84
C ALA A 24 -7.57 -4.17 1.37
N ALA A 25 -8.27 -3.06 1.10
CA ALA A 25 -8.44 -2.54 -0.25
C ALA A 25 -7.11 -2.14 -0.91
N ALA A 26 -6.22 -1.52 -0.14
CA ALA A 26 -4.89 -1.16 -0.61
C ALA A 26 -4.03 -2.41 -0.88
N PHE A 27 -4.07 -3.39 0.01
CA PHE A 27 -3.33 -4.65 -0.12
C PHE A 27 -3.80 -5.49 -1.32
N TYR A 28 -5.10 -5.49 -1.62
CA TYR A 28 -5.63 -6.16 -2.81
C TYR A 28 -5.05 -5.57 -4.10
N THR A 29 -5.02 -4.24 -4.21
CA THR A 29 -4.48 -3.54 -5.39
C THR A 29 -2.98 -3.72 -5.53
N LEU A 30 -2.27 -3.80 -4.40
CA LEU A 30 -0.86 -4.18 -4.38
C LEU A 30 -0.67 -5.59 -4.95
N GLY A 31 -1.49 -6.56 -4.56
CA GLY A 31 -1.44 -7.92 -5.09
C GLY A 31 -1.72 -7.99 -6.59
N ASP A 32 -2.72 -7.24 -7.07
CA ASP A 32 -3.05 -7.15 -8.50
C ASP A 32 -1.90 -6.55 -9.32
N LEU A 33 -1.22 -5.54 -8.78
CA LEU A 33 -0.06 -4.90 -9.42
C LEU A 33 1.16 -5.82 -9.49
N LEU A 34 1.41 -6.58 -8.43
CA LEU A 34 2.61 -7.41 -8.31
C LEU A 34 2.43 -8.81 -8.92
N GLY A 35 1.20 -9.25 -9.17
CA GLY A 35 0.93 -10.58 -9.70
C GLY A 35 1.06 -11.69 -8.65
N ALA A 36 0.73 -12.91 -9.06
CA ALA A 36 0.80 -14.11 -8.24
C ALA A 36 1.55 -15.23 -8.99
N PRO A 37 2.71 -15.70 -8.48
CA PRO A 37 3.31 -15.38 -7.19
C PRO A 37 3.99 -14.00 -7.16
N PRO A 38 3.97 -13.28 -6.02
CA PRO A 38 4.64 -11.99 -5.92
C PRO A 38 6.15 -12.15 -6.21
N PRO A 39 6.76 -11.21 -6.95
CA PRO A 39 8.18 -11.21 -7.23
C PRO A 39 8.98 -11.33 -5.93
N GLN A 40 10.18 -11.93 -6.01
CA GLN A 40 11.08 -11.99 -4.87
C GLN A 40 11.52 -10.58 -4.47
N MET A 41 10.74 -10.00 -3.55
CA MET A 41 10.96 -8.74 -2.90
C MET A 41 11.40 -9.02 -1.48
N GLY A 42 12.37 -8.25 -0.98
CA GLY A 42 12.87 -8.36 0.38
C GLY A 42 11.84 -7.93 1.42
N THR A 43 12.28 -7.13 2.40
CA THR A 43 11.39 -6.70 3.49
C THR A 43 10.31 -5.76 2.97
N GLN A 44 9.05 -6.07 3.26
CA GLN A 44 7.92 -5.18 3.04
C GLN A 44 7.69 -4.31 4.28
N THR A 45 7.66 -3.00 4.08
CA THR A 45 7.22 -2.01 5.07
C THR A 45 5.93 -1.36 4.60
N THR A 46 4.95 -1.23 5.49
CA THR A 46 3.66 -0.62 5.19
C THR A 46 3.40 0.54 6.13
N ASP A 47 3.22 1.74 5.57
CA ASP A 47 2.95 2.96 6.34
C ASP A 47 1.66 3.62 5.86
N LEU A 48 0.80 4.05 6.79
CA LEU A 48 -0.32 4.93 6.48
C LEU A 48 0.12 6.40 6.62
N LEU A 49 0.29 7.08 5.50
CA LEU A 49 0.59 8.51 5.46
C LEU A 49 -0.72 9.32 5.56
N TRP A 50 -1.32 9.31 6.75
CA TRP A 50 -2.60 9.98 7.00
C TRP A 50 -2.52 11.50 6.88
N GLN A 51 -1.38 12.09 7.21
CA GLN A 51 -1.12 13.52 7.05
C GLN A 51 -0.85 13.92 5.59
N GLY A 52 -0.76 12.94 4.69
CA GLY A 52 -0.40 13.14 3.29
C GLY A 52 1.02 12.69 2.98
N ALA A 53 1.24 12.20 1.76
CA ALA A 53 2.57 11.87 1.27
C ALA A 53 3.27 13.12 0.69
N PRO A 54 4.34 13.64 1.30
CA PRO A 54 5.04 14.82 0.81
C PRO A 54 5.75 14.60 -0.53
N GLU A 55 6.01 13.34 -0.87
CA GLU A 55 6.63 12.91 -2.12
C GLU A 55 5.65 13.01 -3.31
N LEU A 56 4.34 13.21 -3.07
CA LEU A 56 3.30 13.24 -4.08
C LEU A 56 2.70 14.65 -4.26
N PRO A 57 2.40 15.06 -5.51
CA PRO A 57 1.73 16.33 -5.77
C PRO A 57 0.36 16.36 -5.08
N GLY A 58 0.06 17.45 -4.38
CA GLY A 58 -1.19 17.59 -3.62
C GLY A 58 -1.24 16.84 -2.29
N HIS A 59 -0.14 16.18 -1.87
CA HIS A 59 -0.01 15.53 -0.56
C HIS A 59 -1.20 14.62 -0.19
N PRO A 60 -1.65 13.73 -1.09
CA PRO A 60 -2.79 12.87 -0.81
C PRO A 60 -2.51 11.92 0.35
N ARG A 61 -3.56 11.56 1.08
CA ARG A 61 -3.50 10.49 2.08
C ARG A 61 -3.36 9.17 1.36
N VAL A 62 -2.36 8.38 1.71
CA VAL A 62 -2.03 7.13 1.02
C VAL A 62 -1.44 6.10 1.98
N TRP A 63 -1.65 4.84 1.67
CA TRP A 63 -0.82 3.73 2.11
C TRP A 63 0.43 3.68 1.23
N ARG A 64 1.59 3.64 1.87
CA ARG A 64 2.88 3.44 1.21
C ARG A 64 3.37 2.03 1.52
N PHE A 65 3.60 1.26 0.48
CA PHE A 65 4.25 -0.05 0.55
C PHE A 65 5.66 0.09 -0.01
N ALA A 66 6.67 -0.13 0.82
CA ALA A 66 8.06 -0.10 0.41
C ALA A 66 8.65 -1.50 0.48
N PHE A 67 9.38 -1.89 -0.55
CA PHE A 67 10.06 -3.17 -0.66
C PHE A 67 11.54 -2.95 -0.90
N GLY A 68 12.38 -3.60 -0.11
CA GLY A 68 13.82 -3.55 -0.31
C GLY A 68 14.58 -4.56 0.56
N PRO A 69 15.73 -5.07 0.08
CA PRO A 69 16.21 -5.04 -1.31
C PRO A 69 15.33 -5.93 -2.22
N THR A 70 15.13 -5.54 -3.48
CA THR A 70 14.38 -6.37 -4.46
C THR A 70 15.28 -6.92 -5.56
N LEU A 71 14.89 -8.03 -6.18
CA LEU A 71 15.56 -8.61 -7.35
C LEU A 71 15.09 -8.02 -8.69
N ILE A 72 14.29 -6.95 -8.66
CA ILE A 72 13.77 -6.31 -9.88
C ILE A 72 14.94 -5.56 -10.56
N PRO A 73 15.24 -5.86 -11.84
CA PRO A 73 16.34 -5.21 -12.56
C PRO A 73 16.19 -3.69 -12.51
N GLY A 74 17.23 -2.98 -12.08
CA GLY A 74 17.26 -1.51 -12.00
C GLY A 74 16.39 -0.88 -10.91
N ALA A 75 15.75 -1.67 -10.03
CA ALA A 75 14.89 -1.17 -8.96
C ALA A 75 15.24 -1.81 -7.60
N PRO A 76 16.37 -1.43 -6.97
CA PRO A 76 16.79 -2.02 -5.70
C PRO A 76 15.79 -1.79 -4.57
N THR A 77 14.96 -0.75 -4.69
CA THR A 77 13.84 -0.46 -3.78
C THR A 77 12.62 -0.11 -4.62
N VAL A 78 11.47 -0.63 -4.22
CA VAL A 78 10.18 -0.34 -4.84
C VAL A 78 9.28 0.34 -3.82
N ARG A 79 8.60 1.42 -4.22
CA ARG A 79 7.61 2.11 -3.39
C ARG A 79 6.30 2.21 -4.16
N ILE A 80 5.21 1.84 -3.53
CA ILE A 80 3.88 1.84 -4.14
C ILE A 80 2.96 2.64 -3.22
N TYR A 81 2.31 3.64 -3.80
CA TYR A 81 1.40 4.54 -3.09
C TYR A 81 -0.03 4.26 -3.54
N ILE A 82 -0.87 3.87 -2.60
CA ILE A 82 -2.26 3.48 -2.84
C ILE A 82 -3.16 4.31 -1.93
N SER A 83 -4.23 4.86 -2.45
CA SER A 83 -5.18 5.62 -1.64
C SER A 83 -5.87 4.70 -0.60
N PRO A 84 -6.43 5.25 0.49
CA PRO A 84 -7.24 4.51 1.45
C PRO A 84 -8.45 3.78 0.83
N LEU A 85 -8.86 4.17 -0.37
CA LEU A 85 -9.95 3.57 -1.13
C LEU A 85 -9.48 2.45 -2.08
N GLY A 86 -8.18 2.12 -2.09
CA GLY A 86 -7.61 1.08 -2.95
C GLY A 86 -7.19 1.57 -4.34
N GLN A 87 -7.26 2.86 -4.65
CA GLN A 87 -6.80 3.34 -5.96
C GLN A 87 -5.28 3.51 -5.99
N LEU A 88 -4.60 2.94 -6.99
CA LEU A 88 -3.17 3.17 -7.22
C LEU A 88 -2.92 4.65 -7.56
N VAL A 89 -2.07 5.30 -6.76
CA VAL A 89 -1.75 6.73 -6.95
C VAL A 89 -0.43 6.88 -7.70
N ARG A 90 0.60 6.13 -7.29
CA ARG A 90 1.92 6.17 -7.91
C ARG A 90 2.73 4.92 -7.59
N THR A 91 3.65 4.58 -8.47
CA THR A 91 4.71 3.60 -8.22
C THR A 91 6.07 4.25 -8.44
N GLU A 92 7.05 3.79 -7.67
CA GLU A 92 8.47 4.08 -7.86
C GLU A 92 9.19 2.73 -7.90
N PRO A 93 9.80 2.36 -9.03
CA PRO A 93 9.87 3.11 -10.28
C PRO A 93 8.51 3.22 -11.01
N ALA A 94 8.36 4.20 -11.91
CA ALA A 94 7.09 4.47 -12.60
C ALA A 94 6.70 3.34 -13.59
N ASP A 95 7.69 2.62 -14.10
CA ASP A 95 7.57 1.47 -15.00
C ASP A 95 7.53 0.13 -14.25
N LEU A 96 7.27 0.15 -12.93
CA LEU A 96 7.23 -1.05 -12.10
C LEU A 96 6.32 -2.14 -12.69
N ALA A 97 5.12 -1.77 -13.14
CA ALA A 97 4.17 -2.73 -13.71
C ALA A 97 4.72 -3.44 -14.96
N GLU A 98 5.53 -2.74 -15.78
CA GLU A 98 6.18 -3.32 -16.94
C GLU A 98 7.34 -4.23 -16.54
N ARG A 99 8.14 -3.81 -15.55
CA ARG A 99 9.25 -4.60 -15.02
C ARG A 99 8.79 -5.91 -14.38
N VAL A 100 7.67 -5.88 -13.65
CA VAL A 100 7.05 -7.09 -13.07
C VAL A 100 6.60 -8.04 -14.19
N LYS A 101 5.90 -7.53 -15.22
CA LYS A 101 5.49 -8.34 -16.38
C LYS A 101 6.66 -8.96 -17.13
N LEU A 102 7.79 -8.26 -17.25
CA LEU A 102 9.02 -8.79 -17.86
C LEU A 102 9.61 -9.94 -17.04
N MET A 103 9.57 -9.85 -15.70
CA MET A 103 10.03 -10.91 -14.81
C MET A 103 9.12 -12.14 -14.87
N GLU A 104 7.79 -11.96 -14.85
CA GLU A 104 6.83 -13.07 -14.97
C GLU A 104 6.98 -13.85 -16.29
N ARG A 105 7.36 -13.17 -17.38
CA ARG A 105 7.54 -13.80 -18.70
C ARG A 105 8.86 -14.55 -18.88
N GLY A 106 9.75 -14.55 -17.89
CA GLY A 106 10.99 -15.34 -17.93
C GLY A 106 12.05 -14.78 -18.89
N TYR A 107 12.54 -13.57 -18.59
CA TYR A 107 13.89 -13.18 -19.00
C TYR A 107 14.92 -13.74 -18.02
#